data_AF-A0A4S5ET22-F1
#
_entry.id   AF-A0A4S5ET22-F1
#
_cell.length_a   1.000
_cell.length_b   1.000
_cell.length_c   1.000
_cell.angle_alpha   90.00
_cell.angle_beta   90.00
_cell.angle_gamma   90.00
#
_symmetry.space_group_name_H-M   'P 1'
#
loop_
_entity.id
_entity.type
_entity.pdbx_description
1 polymer ?
#
loop_
_entity_poly.entity_id
_entity_poly.type
_entity_poly.pdbx_seq_one_letter_code
_entity_poly.pdbx_strand_id
1 'polypeptide(L)'
;GTLNDRYATADTAPGAGDVRAKTGTLRNVSSLAGQLVDADGRLLLFAILSPAEETGGTKAALDRVPAALADCGCPAPAPAARGAPTVPAR
;
A
#
# COMPACT_ATOMS: atom_id res chain seq x y z
N GLY A 1 -6.62 13.03 -8.54
CA GLY A 1 -5.29 12.36 -8.64
C GLY A 1 -5.45 10.92 -9.09
N THR A 2 -4.37 10.13 -9.25
CA THR A 2 -4.47 8.72 -9.73
C THR A 2 -5.20 7.77 -8.76
N LEU A 3 -5.54 8.26 -7.56
CA LEU A 3 -6.30 7.57 -6.52
C LEU A 3 -7.80 7.95 -6.49
N ASN A 4 -8.26 8.92 -7.30
CA ASN A 4 -9.62 9.50 -7.17
C ASN A 4 -10.73 8.44 -7.26
N ASP A 5 -10.59 7.47 -8.17
CA ASP A 5 -11.66 6.53 -8.50
C ASP A 5 -11.44 5.15 -7.84
N ARG A 6 -10.53 5.06 -6.86
CA ARG A 6 -9.97 3.77 -6.40
C ARG A 6 -10.52 3.27 -5.08
N TYR A 7 -11.09 4.16 -4.26
CA TYR A 7 -11.67 3.83 -2.95
C TYR A 7 -13.20 3.92 -2.95
N ALA A 8 -13.84 3.74 -4.11
CA ALA A 8 -15.30 3.84 -4.26
C ALA A 8 -16.02 2.47 -4.13
N THR A 9 -15.27 1.37 -4.04
CA THR A 9 -15.84 0.02 -3.89
C THR A 9 -15.91 -0.39 -2.42
N ALA A 10 -16.87 -1.24 -2.05
CA ALA A 10 -17.09 -1.66 -0.65
C ALA A 10 -15.81 -2.17 0.03
N ASP A 11 -14.99 -2.95 -0.67
CA ASP A 11 -13.73 -3.52 -0.17
C ASP A 11 -12.61 -2.48 0.05
N THR A 12 -12.80 -1.27 -0.46
CA THR A 12 -11.79 -0.20 -0.47
C THR A 12 -12.29 1.08 0.21
N ALA A 13 -13.58 1.19 0.48
CA ALA A 13 -14.21 2.36 1.09
C ALA A 13 -13.56 2.82 2.41
N PRO A 14 -13.06 1.92 3.29
CA PRO A 14 -12.36 2.34 4.51
C PRO A 14 -11.07 3.14 4.25
N GLY A 15 -10.46 3.02 3.06
CA GLY A 15 -9.27 3.80 2.69
C GLY A 15 -9.58 5.18 2.09
N ALA A 16 -10.86 5.51 1.87
CA ALA A 16 -11.28 6.75 1.22
C ALA A 16 -11.07 7.96 2.13
N GLY A 17 -10.16 8.86 1.75
CA GLY A 17 -9.86 10.10 2.49
C GLY A 17 -8.66 9.99 3.43
N ASP A 18 -8.42 8.81 3.99
CA ASP A 18 -7.30 8.55 4.91
C ASP A 18 -6.01 8.16 4.18
N VAL A 19 -6.11 7.46 3.05
CA VAL A 19 -4.93 7.01 2.30
C VAL A 19 -4.40 8.12 1.39
N ARG A 20 -3.18 8.56 1.65
CA ARG A 20 -2.40 9.43 0.76
C ARG A 20 -1.18 8.67 0.25
N ALA A 21 -1.23 8.26 -1.01
CA ALA A 21 -0.20 7.43 -1.60
C ALA A 21 0.20 7.86 -2.99
N LYS A 22 1.37 7.39 -3.42
CA LYS A 22 1.90 7.51 -4.76
C LYS A 22 1.95 6.12 -5.40
N THR A 23 1.46 6.06 -6.63
CA THR A 23 1.60 4.91 -7.52
C THR A 23 2.89 5.03 -8.32
N GLY A 24 3.65 3.95 -8.42
CA GLY A 24 4.82 3.82 -9.29
C GLY A 24 4.74 2.53 -10.10
N THR A 25 4.79 2.64 -11.42
CA THR A 25 4.62 1.51 -12.34
C THR A 25 5.81 1.44 -13.29
N LEU A 26 6.46 0.28 -13.32
CA LEU A 26 7.36 -0.16 -14.39
C LEU A 26 6.72 -1.35 -15.11
N ARG A 27 7.29 -1.78 -16.25
CA ARG A 27 6.74 -2.87 -17.07
C ARG A 27 6.33 -4.09 -16.24
N ASN A 28 7.20 -4.53 -15.34
CA ASN A 28 7.04 -5.73 -14.53
C ASN A 28 6.99 -5.45 -13.01
N VAL A 29 6.85 -4.20 -12.60
CA VAL A 29 6.79 -3.83 -11.19
C VAL A 29 5.67 -2.83 -10.96
N SER A 30 4.80 -3.17 -10.03
CA SER A 30 3.66 -2.37 -9.59
C SER A 30 3.89 -1.99 -8.13
N SER A 31 3.87 -0.69 -7.81
CA SER A 31 4.15 -0.21 -6.47
C SER A 31 3.17 0.86 -5.98
N LEU A 32 2.86 0.78 -4.69
CA LEU A 32 2.03 1.74 -3.97
C LEU A 32 2.69 2.05 -2.64
N ALA A 33 3.07 3.30 -2.43
CA ALA A 33 3.68 3.76 -1.20
C ALA A 33 3.02 5.03 -0.70
N GLY A 34 2.82 5.16 0.60
CA GLY A 34 2.09 6.28 1.16
C GLY A 34 1.97 6.24 2.66
N GLN A 35 1.04 7.04 3.15
CA GLN A 35 0.63 7.08 4.53
C GLN A 35 -0.89 6.93 4.63
N LEU A 36 -1.35 6.41 5.75
CA LEU A 36 -2.76 6.34 6.11
C LEU A 36 -2.93 6.56 7.61
N VAL A 37 -4.12 6.97 8.01
CA VAL A 37 -4.53 6.97 9.41
C VAL A 37 -5.41 5.75 9.62
N ASP A 38 -5.12 4.94 10.64
CA ASP A 38 -5.95 3.78 10.97
C ASP A 38 -7.17 4.18 11.82
N ALA A 39 -8.07 3.23 12.07
CA ALA A 39 -9.26 3.41 12.90
C ALA A 39 -8.96 3.90 14.34
N ASP A 40 -7.74 3.69 14.87
CA ASP A 40 -7.31 4.19 16.18
C ASP A 40 -6.73 5.61 16.13
N GLY A 41 -6.67 6.23 14.94
CA GLY A 41 -6.10 7.56 14.74
C GLY A 41 -4.58 7.59 14.64
N ARG A 42 -3.91 6.45 14.43
CA ARG A 42 -2.45 6.38 14.30
C ARG A 42 -2.03 6.58 12.85
N LEU A 43 -0.99 7.40 12.65
CA LEU A 43 -0.37 7.56 11.34
C LEU A 43 0.53 6.37 11.03
N LEU A 44 0.20 5.64 9.96
CA LEU A 44 0.99 4.53 9.43
C LEU A 44 1.63 4.92 8.10
N LEU A 45 2.89 4.50 7.89
CA LEU A 45 3.58 4.60 6.61
C LEU A 45 3.67 3.20 5.99
N PHE A 46 3.48 3.10 4.69
CA PHE A 46 3.53 1.83 3.97
C PHE A 46 4.23 1.96 2.62
N ALA A 47 4.84 0.85 2.19
CA ALA A 47 5.41 0.69 0.86
C ALA A 47 5.20 -0.74 0.41
N ILE A 48 4.42 -0.92 -0.67
CA ILE A 48 4.10 -2.21 -1.25
C ILE A 48 4.71 -2.26 -2.64
N LEU A 49 5.50 -3.30 -2.89
CA LEU A 49 6.14 -3.57 -4.17
C LEU A 49 5.71 -4.95 -4.63
N SER A 50 5.15 -5.04 -5.83
CA SER A 50 4.77 -6.29 -6.47
C SER A 50 5.54 -6.45 -7.78
N PRO A 51 6.30 -7.54 -7.97
CA PRO A 51 6.98 -7.85 -9.23
C PRO A 51 5.97 -8.40 -10.25
N ALA A 52 4.93 -7.62 -10.54
CA ALA A 52 3.88 -7.94 -11.49
C ALA A 52 3.67 -6.76 -12.43
N GLU A 53 3.28 -7.06 -13.67
CA GLU A 53 2.80 -6.03 -14.60
C GLU A 53 1.53 -5.37 -14.04
N GLU A 54 1.37 -4.08 -14.32
CA GLU A 54 0.14 -3.37 -13.96
C GLU A 54 -1.01 -3.84 -14.86
N THR A 55 -1.87 -4.64 -14.26
CA THR A 55 -3.19 -4.99 -14.79
C THR A 55 -4.25 -4.51 -13.82
N GLY A 56 -5.51 -4.43 -14.23
CA GLY A 56 -6.62 -4.05 -13.34
C GLY A 56 -6.68 -4.89 -12.05
N GLY A 57 -6.34 -6.19 -12.14
CA GLY A 57 -6.27 -7.10 -11.00
C GLY A 57 -5.14 -6.78 -10.02
N THR A 58 -3.93 -6.49 -10.53
CA THR A 58 -2.78 -6.06 -9.72
C THR A 58 -3.12 -4.77 -8.97
N LYS A 59 -3.69 -3.81 -9.70
CA LYS A 59 -4.09 -2.50 -9.18
C LYS A 59 -5.12 -2.62 -8.05
N ALA A 60 -6.07 -3.55 -8.14
CA ALA A 60 -7.07 -3.79 -7.10
C ALA A 60 -6.47 -4.53 -5.90
N ALA A 61 -5.58 -5.49 -6.14
CA ALA A 61 -4.88 -6.21 -5.07
C ALA A 61 -4.01 -5.28 -4.22
N LEU A 62 -3.33 -4.32 -4.85
CA LEU A 62 -2.52 -3.31 -4.16
C LEU A 62 -3.36 -2.36 -3.29
N ASP A 63 -4.60 -2.03 -3.70
CA ASP A 63 -5.47 -1.12 -2.94
C ASP A 63 -6.11 -1.79 -1.72
N ARG A 64 -6.36 -3.11 -1.76
CA ARG A 64 -6.98 -3.85 -0.63
C ARG A 64 -6.12 -3.83 0.63
N VAL A 65 -4.79 -3.83 0.47
CA VAL A 65 -3.86 -3.84 1.62
C VAL A 65 -3.98 -2.56 2.47
N PRO A 66 -3.83 -1.34 1.92
CA PRO A 66 -4.03 -0.12 2.71
C PRO A 66 -5.49 0.07 3.15
N ALA A 67 -6.48 -0.39 2.39
CA ALA A 67 -7.89 -0.37 2.84
C ALA A 67 -8.11 -1.23 4.09
N ALA A 68 -7.53 -2.43 4.13
CA ALA A 68 -7.56 -3.27 5.31
C ALA A 68 -6.81 -2.62 6.49
N LEU A 69 -5.65 -2.00 6.25
CA LEU A 69 -4.90 -1.30 7.30
C LEU A 69 -5.66 -0.11 7.91
N ALA A 70 -6.44 0.61 7.10
CA ALA A 70 -7.28 1.70 7.58
C ALA A 70 -8.39 1.21 8.53
N ASP A 71 -9.01 0.07 8.24
CA ASP A 71 -10.14 -0.48 9.01
C ASP A 71 -9.71 -1.24 10.29
N CYS A 72 -8.52 -1.83 10.29
CA CYS A 72 -8.14 -2.87 11.26
C CYS A 72 -7.82 -2.33 12.68
N GLY A 73 -7.33 -1.09 12.82
CA GLY A 73 -6.74 -0.62 14.09
C GLY A 73 -5.62 -1.55 14.62
N CYS A 74 -5.03 -2.35 13.73
CA CYS A 74 -4.26 -3.50 14.15
C CYS A 74 -2.93 -3.06 14.78
N PRO A 75 -2.52 -3.65 15.94
CA PRO A 75 -1.32 -3.24 16.65
C PRO A 75 -0.12 -3.25 15.70
N ALA A 76 0.75 -2.24 15.82
CA ALA A 76 1.84 -2.03 14.87
C ALA A 76 2.57 -3.37 14.59
N PRO A 77 2.71 -3.79 13.32
CA PRO A 77 3.45 -5.00 13.02
C PRO A 77 4.86 -4.85 13.60
N ALA A 78 5.33 -5.88 14.31
CA ALA A 78 6.69 -5.91 14.85
C ALA A 78 7.68 -5.53 13.74
N PRO A 79 8.68 -4.68 14.02
CA PRO A 79 9.57 -4.19 12.97
C PRO A 79 10.16 -5.39 12.23
N ALA A 80 9.86 -5.50 10.93
CA ALA A 80 10.42 -6.54 10.09
C ALA A 80 11.94 -6.47 10.27
N ALA A 81 12.54 -7.58 10.72
CA ALA A 81 13.97 -7.64 10.98
C ALA A 81 14.69 -7.16 9.72
N ARG A 82 15.44 -6.05 9.84
CA ARG A 82 16.20 -5.46 8.73
C ARG A 82 17.20 -6.49 8.23
N GLY A 83 16.84 -7.23 7.18
CA GLY A 83 17.80 -7.89 6.32
C GLY A 83 18.57 -6.80 5.59
N ALA A 84 19.88 -6.67 5.86
CA ALA A 84 20.73 -5.73 5.16
C ALA A 84 20.71 -6.02 3.64
N PRO A 85 20.66 -5.01 2.77
CA PRO A 85 20.80 -5.22 1.34
C PRO A 85 22.22 -5.76 1.05
N THR A 86 22.33 -7.03 0.68
CA THR A 86 23.57 -7.59 0.14
C THR A 86 23.71 -7.17 -1.32
N VAL A 87 24.35 -6.02 -1.56
CA VAL A 87 24.82 -5.66 -2.90
C VAL A 87 26.09 -6.49 -3.18
N PRO A 88 26.11 -7.36 -4.21
CA PRO A 88 27.34 -8.06 -4.57
C PRO A 88 28.36 -7.05 -5.10
N ALA A 89 29.56 -7.05 -4.50
CA ALA A 89 30.70 -6.32 -5.02
C ALA A 89 31.14 -6.93 -6.37
N ARG A 90 31.42 -6.06 -7.33
CA ARG A 90 31.93 -6.40 -8.65
C ARG A 90 33.42 -6.71 -8.60
#